data_AF-A0A1B7WJI5-F1
#
_entry.id   AF-A0A1B7WJI5-F1
#
_cell.length_a   1.000
_cell.length_b   1.000
_cell.length_c   1.000
_cell.angle_alpha   90.00
_cell.angle_beta   90.00
_cell.angle_gamma   90.00
#
_symmetry.space_group_name_H-M   'P 1'
#
loop_
_entity.id
_entity.type
_entity.pdbx_description
1 polymer ?
#
loop_
_entity_poly.entity_id
_entity_poly.type
_entity_poly.pdbx_seq_one_letter_code
_entity_poly.pdbx_strand_id
1 'polypeptide(L)'
;MTNHGGDKIYFGEAEQKPTFPFHKYGYITHKPNFTDNLKKLIGMAFEYLLESNKNANNGTTKDPKPTNDLFCLNCGSTSVDLHPKQDAKKYTADCRTCGHQTHINYCWNCSTKLFKHGYYWDYHKTSVWSSFDIHCPNCGMAFADKP
;
A
#
# COMPACT_ATOMS: atom_id res chain seq x y z
N MET A 1 -35.14 -5.78 1.35
CA MET A 1 -34.14 -5.77 0.25
C MET A 1 -33.40 -4.44 0.28
N THR A 2 -32.31 -4.35 1.03
CA THR A 2 -31.48 -3.12 1.08
C THR A 2 -30.05 -3.53 1.45
N ASN A 3 -29.32 -4.10 0.49
CA ASN A 3 -27.88 -4.23 0.62
C ASN A 3 -27.27 -2.91 0.13
N HIS A 4 -27.01 -1.98 1.05
CA HIS A 4 -26.39 -0.67 0.76
C HIS A 4 -24.86 -0.76 0.63
N GLY A 5 -24.36 -1.92 0.23
CA GLY A 5 -22.99 -2.32 0.45
C GLY A 5 -22.23 -2.57 -0.85
N GLY A 6 -21.72 -1.48 -1.41
CA GLY A 6 -20.73 -1.50 -2.49
C GLY A 6 -21.28 -1.72 -3.89
N ASP A 7 -20.60 -1.12 -4.86
CA ASP A 7 -20.82 -1.37 -6.28
C ASP A 7 -20.49 -2.84 -6.62
N LYS A 8 -21.23 -3.41 -7.57
CA LYS A 8 -21.01 -4.77 -8.06
C LYS A 8 -19.69 -4.80 -8.84
N ILE A 9 -18.66 -5.45 -8.29
CA ILE A 9 -17.39 -5.64 -9.00
C ILE A 9 -17.50 -6.91 -9.85
N TYR A 10 -17.49 -6.73 -11.17
CA TYR A 10 -17.47 -7.82 -12.15
C TYR A 10 -16.03 -8.11 -12.56
N PHE A 11 -15.52 -9.30 -12.22
CA PHE A 11 -14.22 -9.75 -12.71
C PHE A 11 -14.40 -10.49 -14.04
N GLY A 12 -14.20 -9.77 -15.14
CA GLY A 12 -13.57 -10.32 -16.35
C GLY A 12 -14.25 -11.42 -17.17
N GLU A 13 -15.50 -11.81 -16.94
CA GLU A 13 -16.20 -12.75 -17.83
C GLU A 13 -17.65 -12.32 -18.07
N ALA A 14 -18.08 -12.39 -19.32
CA ALA A 14 -19.34 -11.82 -19.82
C ALA A 14 -20.62 -12.44 -19.22
N GLU A 15 -20.52 -13.47 -18.37
CA GLU A 15 -21.69 -14.24 -17.91
C GLU A 15 -21.63 -14.71 -16.43
N GLN A 16 -20.88 -14.04 -15.54
CA GLN A 16 -20.94 -14.39 -14.12
C GLN A 16 -22.24 -13.91 -13.46
N LYS A 17 -23.17 -14.85 -13.23
CA LYS A 17 -24.30 -14.65 -12.31
C LYS A 17 -23.73 -14.50 -10.90
N PRO A 18 -24.02 -13.41 -10.20
CA PRO A 18 -23.42 -13.18 -8.90
C PRO A 18 -23.94 -14.21 -7.88
N THR A 19 -23.03 -14.99 -7.29
CA THR A 19 -23.36 -15.92 -6.21
C THR A 19 -23.37 -15.18 -4.87
N PHE A 20 -24.40 -15.41 -4.07
CA PHE A 20 -24.52 -14.80 -2.75
C PHE A 20 -23.66 -15.57 -1.74
N PRO A 21 -22.89 -14.89 -0.87
CA PRO A 21 -22.71 -13.43 -0.78
C PRO A 21 -21.73 -12.89 -1.84
N PHE A 22 -22.01 -11.67 -2.32
CA PHE A 22 -21.35 -10.98 -3.46
C PHE A 22 -19.85 -10.65 -3.30
N HIS A 23 -19.22 -11.16 -2.24
CA HIS A 23 -17.85 -10.84 -1.88
C HIS A 23 -17.14 -12.11 -1.42
N LYS A 24 -16.28 -12.68 -2.27
CA LYS A 24 -15.47 -13.86 -1.88
C LYS A 24 -14.65 -13.61 -0.60
N TYR A 25 -14.33 -12.34 -0.31
CA TYR A 25 -13.45 -11.94 0.80
C TYR A 25 -14.02 -10.83 1.71
N GLY A 26 -15.29 -10.44 1.57
CA GLY A 26 -15.86 -9.28 2.28
C GLY A 26 -15.75 -7.96 1.51
N TYR A 27 -16.55 -6.96 1.87
CA TYR A 27 -16.38 -5.57 1.42
C TYR A 27 -16.49 -4.63 2.62
N ILE A 28 -15.85 -3.47 2.52
CA ILE A 28 -15.97 -2.38 3.50
C ILE A 28 -16.46 -1.16 2.74
N THR A 29 -17.67 -0.68 3.05
CA THR A 29 -18.23 0.55 2.46
C THR A 29 -17.94 1.74 3.38
N HIS A 30 -17.30 2.77 2.83
CA HIS A 30 -17.03 4.02 3.56
C HIS A 30 -17.91 5.15 3.02
N LYS A 31 -18.68 5.82 3.90
CA LYS A 31 -19.40 7.05 3.56
C LYS A 31 -18.45 8.26 3.51
N PRO A 32 -18.75 9.30 2.71
CA PRO A 32 -17.86 10.45 2.54
C PRO A 32 -17.94 11.36 3.76
N ASN A 33 -16.77 11.78 4.25
CA ASN A 33 -16.44 13.11 4.83
C ASN A 33 -15.40 13.06 5.96
N PHE A 34 -15.11 11.90 6.58
CA PHE A 34 -14.08 11.76 7.62
C PHE A 34 -13.41 10.37 7.67
N THR A 35 -13.12 9.76 6.51
CA THR A 35 -12.69 8.34 6.44
C THR A 35 -11.22 8.12 6.12
N ASP A 36 -10.43 9.19 5.93
CA ASP A 36 -9.03 9.04 5.52
C ASP A 36 -8.18 8.30 6.55
N ASN A 37 -8.40 8.49 7.85
CA ASN A 37 -7.69 7.73 8.89
C ASN A 37 -8.05 6.23 8.87
N LEU A 38 -9.32 5.89 8.58
CA LEU A 38 -9.74 4.50 8.49
C LEU A 38 -9.22 3.83 7.21
N LYS A 39 -9.26 4.54 6.08
CA LYS A 39 -8.63 4.08 4.82
C LYS A 39 -7.13 3.86 5.00
N LYS A 40 -6.45 4.78 5.71
CA LYS A 40 -5.03 4.64 6.07
C LYS A 40 -4.79 3.41 6.93
N LEU A 41 -5.62 3.19 7.96
CA LEU A 41 -5.49 2.02 8.84
C LEU A 41 -5.72 0.70 8.09
N ILE A 42 -6.72 0.63 7.22
CA ILE A 42 -6.99 -0.55 6.38
C ILE A 42 -5.86 -0.78 5.38
N GLY A 43 -5.38 0.26 4.71
CA GLY A 43 -4.24 0.20 3.80
C GLY A 43 -2.98 -0.33 4.48
N MET A 44 -2.64 0.25 5.63
CA MET A 44 -1.53 -0.21 6.47
C MET A 44 -1.71 -1.67 6.90
N ALA A 45 -2.92 -2.07 7.28
CA ALA A 45 -3.20 -3.46 7.62
C ALA A 45 -2.92 -4.39 6.44
N PHE A 46 -3.37 -4.05 5.23
CA PHE A 46 -3.09 -4.87 4.05
C PHE A 46 -1.59 -4.96 3.74
N GLU A 47 -0.86 -3.84 3.78
CA GLU A 47 0.55 -3.81 3.43
C GLU A 47 1.47 -4.46 4.47
N TYR A 48 1.13 -4.37 5.77
CA TYR A 48 1.99 -4.90 6.83
C TYR A 48 1.50 -6.23 7.43
N LEU A 49 0.22 -6.61 7.27
CA LEU A 49 -0.29 -7.89 7.76
C LEU A 49 -0.33 -8.97 6.67
N LEU A 50 -0.59 -8.62 5.41
CA LEU A 50 -0.59 -9.60 4.34
C LEU A 50 0.83 -9.89 3.84
N GLU A 51 1.75 -8.94 3.97
CA GLU A 51 3.13 -9.11 3.54
C GLU A 51 3.85 -10.17 4.38
N SER A 52 4.29 -11.23 3.69
CA SER A 52 4.96 -12.38 4.30
C SER A 52 6.29 -12.01 4.95
N ASN A 53 7.03 -11.05 4.37
CA ASN A 53 8.30 -10.59 4.88
C ASN A 53 8.33 -9.06 5.04
N LYS A 54 8.36 -8.63 6.31
CA LYS A 54 8.35 -7.21 6.70
C LYS A 54 9.75 -6.59 6.72
N ASN A 55 10.80 -7.38 6.52
CA ASN A 55 12.17 -6.90 6.47
C ASN A 55 12.68 -6.94 5.02
N ALA A 56 13.33 -5.87 4.58
CA ALA A 56 13.96 -5.79 3.26
C ALA A 56 15.27 -6.56 3.19
N ASN A 57 15.91 -6.84 4.33
CA ASN A 57 17.11 -7.65 4.40
C ASN A 57 16.74 -9.15 4.42
N ASN A 58 17.07 -9.85 3.34
CA ASN A 58 16.87 -11.28 3.20
C ASN A 58 18.12 -12.11 3.57
N GLY A 59 19.16 -11.47 4.14
CA GLY A 59 20.43 -12.08 4.52
C GLY A 59 21.55 -11.90 3.50
N THR A 60 21.23 -11.61 2.23
CA THR A 60 22.22 -11.37 1.16
C THR A 60 22.11 -9.99 0.54
N THR A 61 20.89 -9.48 0.37
CA THR A 61 20.60 -8.16 -0.21
C THR A 61 19.54 -7.42 0.59
N LYS A 62 19.46 -6.10 0.37
CA LYS A 62 18.39 -5.26 0.92
C LYS A 62 17.47 -4.82 -0.21
N ASP A 63 16.37 -5.53 -0.36
CA ASP A 63 15.35 -5.28 -1.38
C ASP A 63 13.97 -5.16 -0.71
N PRO A 64 13.35 -3.96 -0.71
CA PRO A 64 12.03 -3.75 -0.14
C PRO A 64 10.89 -4.16 -1.07
N LYS A 65 11.15 -4.81 -2.22
CA LYS A 65 10.12 -5.25 -3.15
C LYS A 65 9.01 -6.02 -2.42
N PRO A 66 7.73 -5.67 -2.63
CA PRO A 66 6.62 -6.42 -2.07
C PRO A 66 6.60 -7.87 -2.56
N THR A 67 6.24 -8.79 -1.68
CA THR A 67 6.09 -10.22 -2.00
C THR A 67 4.72 -10.53 -2.60
N ASN A 68 3.70 -9.76 -2.22
CA ASN A 68 2.35 -9.89 -2.75
C ASN A 68 2.09 -8.93 -3.90
N ASP A 69 1.04 -9.22 -4.68
CA ASP A 69 0.53 -8.31 -5.70
C ASP A 69 0.04 -7.00 -5.07
N LEU A 70 0.36 -5.90 -5.74
CA LEU A 70 -0.07 -4.56 -5.34
C LEU A 70 -1.44 -4.23 -5.96
N PHE A 71 -2.24 -3.49 -5.20
CA PHE A 71 -3.44 -2.84 -5.70
C PHE A 71 -3.47 -1.40 -5.22
N CYS A 72 -4.12 -0.53 -5.98
CA CYS A 72 -4.21 0.89 -5.65
C CYS A 72 -5.19 1.09 -4.48
N LEU A 73 -4.71 1.65 -3.36
CA LEU A 73 -5.58 1.97 -2.23
C LEU A 73 -6.56 3.13 -2.50
N ASN A 74 -6.27 3.95 -3.49
CA ASN A 74 -7.13 5.08 -3.85
C ASN A 74 -8.35 4.66 -4.70
N CYS A 75 -8.16 3.77 -5.68
CA CYS A 75 -9.24 3.37 -6.61
C CYS A 75 -9.52 1.86 -6.67
N GLY A 76 -8.77 1.03 -5.96
CA GLY A 76 -8.93 -0.44 -5.94
C GLY A 76 -8.38 -1.17 -7.17
N SER A 77 -7.83 -0.48 -8.17
CA SER A 77 -7.30 -1.10 -9.39
C SER A 77 -6.06 -1.95 -9.10
N THR A 78 -5.99 -3.15 -9.69
CA THR A 78 -4.80 -4.03 -9.70
C THR A 78 -3.81 -3.66 -10.81
N SER A 79 -4.15 -2.68 -11.65
CA SER A 79 -3.29 -2.20 -12.74
C SER A 79 -2.24 -1.24 -12.19
N VAL A 80 -1.18 -1.80 -11.60
CA VAL A 80 -0.08 -1.08 -10.93
C VAL A 80 1.25 -1.47 -11.54
N ASP A 81 2.00 -0.48 -12.04
CA ASP A 81 3.36 -0.68 -12.56
C ASP A 81 4.39 -0.40 -11.46
N LEU A 82 5.35 -1.31 -11.26
CA LEU A 82 6.38 -1.19 -10.24
C LEU A 82 7.73 -0.79 -10.85
N HIS A 83 8.23 0.37 -10.47
CA HIS A 83 9.46 0.94 -11.01
C HIS A 83 10.60 0.92 -9.98
N PRO A 84 11.69 0.18 -10.21
CA PRO A 84 12.86 0.21 -9.33
C PRO A 84 13.58 1.55 -9.39
N LYS A 85 14.13 1.96 -8.25
CA LYS A 85 14.96 3.17 -8.08
C LYS A 85 16.19 2.82 -7.25
N GLN A 86 17.30 3.52 -7.49
CA GLN A 86 18.56 3.35 -6.76
C GLN A 86 19.00 1.87 -6.67
N ASP A 87 19.07 1.19 -7.81
CA ASP A 87 19.46 -0.22 -7.89
C ASP A 87 18.60 -1.13 -6.99
N ALA A 88 17.27 -1.07 -7.19
CA ALA A 88 16.27 -1.83 -6.43
C ALA A 88 16.23 -1.57 -4.90
N LYS A 89 16.90 -0.54 -4.39
CA LYS A 89 16.80 -0.16 -2.97
C LYS A 89 15.50 0.57 -2.62
N LYS A 90 14.80 1.06 -3.64
CA LYS A 90 13.52 1.79 -3.53
C LYS A 90 12.65 1.44 -4.72
N TYR A 91 11.34 1.56 -4.56
CA TYR A 91 10.39 1.44 -5.65
C TYR A 91 9.38 2.58 -5.63
N THR A 92 8.91 2.94 -6.82
CA THR A 92 7.67 3.69 -7.01
C THR A 92 6.69 2.78 -7.74
N ALA A 93 5.52 2.59 -7.17
CA ALA A 93 4.40 1.88 -7.79
C ALA A 93 3.39 2.90 -8.30
N ASP A 94 3.07 2.85 -9.60
CA ASP A 94 2.19 3.80 -10.27
C ASP A 94 0.89 3.11 -10.71
N CYS A 95 -0.25 3.59 -10.20
CA CYS A 95 -1.54 3.09 -10.64
C CYS A 95 -1.90 3.66 -12.02
N ARG A 96 -2.01 2.80 -13.02
CA ARG A 96 -2.35 3.21 -14.39
C ARG A 96 -3.78 3.75 -14.55
N THR A 97 -4.66 3.48 -13.59
CA THR A 97 -6.07 3.90 -13.64
C THR A 97 -6.29 5.30 -13.10
N CYS A 98 -5.64 5.68 -12.00
CA CYS A 98 -5.86 6.99 -11.36
C CYS A 98 -4.60 7.82 -11.13
N GLY A 99 -3.42 7.32 -11.54
CA GLY A 99 -2.13 8.01 -11.38
C GLY A 99 -1.62 8.07 -9.94
N HIS A 100 -2.28 7.40 -8.98
CA HIS A 100 -1.81 7.37 -7.60
C HIS A 100 -0.47 6.64 -7.50
N GLN A 101 0.48 7.25 -6.77
CA GLN A 101 1.83 6.71 -6.59
C GLN A 101 2.00 6.17 -5.18
N THR A 102 2.58 4.98 -5.05
CA THR A 102 3.02 4.41 -3.78
C THR A 102 4.54 4.29 -3.78
N HIS A 103 5.20 4.85 -2.78
CA HIS A 103 6.65 4.78 -2.62
C HIS A 103 7.00 3.72 -1.58
N ILE A 104 7.91 2.83 -1.95
CA ILE A 104 8.31 1.69 -1.13
C ILE A 104 9.83 1.76 -0.91
N ASN A 105 10.25 1.71 0.35
CA ASN A 105 11.65 1.65 0.74
C ASN A 105 11.82 0.85 2.03
N TYR A 106 12.95 1.03 2.71
CA TYR A 106 13.20 0.40 4.01
C TYR A 106 13.94 1.33 4.96
N CYS A 107 13.79 1.07 6.26
CA CYS A 107 14.54 1.75 7.30
C CYS A 107 16.02 1.42 7.19
N TRP A 108 16.88 2.43 7.12
CA TRP A 108 18.33 2.21 7.04
C TRP A 108 18.91 1.50 8.28
N ASN A 109 18.30 1.73 9.46
CA ASN A 109 18.76 1.19 10.74
C ASN A 109 18.36 -0.29 10.92
N CYS A 110 17.06 -0.60 10.86
CA CYS A 110 16.56 -1.96 11.15
C CYS A 110 16.08 -2.74 9.91
N SER A 111 16.15 -2.15 8.71
CA SER A 111 15.73 -2.76 7.43
C SER A 111 14.24 -3.12 7.33
N THR A 112 13.38 -2.69 8.26
CA THR A 112 11.92 -2.79 8.13
C THR A 112 11.45 -2.12 6.83
N LYS A 113 10.62 -2.80 6.03
CA LYS A 113 10.00 -2.26 4.82
C LYS A 113 9.05 -1.12 5.21
N LEU A 114 9.00 -0.09 4.37
CA LEU A 114 8.22 1.12 4.60
C LEU A 114 7.46 1.49 3.32
N PHE A 115 6.24 1.98 3.52
CA PHE A 115 5.30 2.35 2.46
C PHE A 115 4.80 3.78 2.70
N LYS A 116 4.70 4.56 1.63
CA LYS A 116 4.11 5.91 1.60
C LYS A 116 3.21 6.04 0.38
N HIS A 117 2.02 6.62 0.54
CA HIS A 117 1.04 6.75 -0.54
C HIS A 117 0.95 8.22 -1.00
N GLY A 118 1.72 8.53 -2.03
CA GLY A 118 1.84 9.86 -2.62
C GLY A 118 2.36 10.91 -1.64
N TYR A 119 1.94 12.15 -1.83
CA TYR A 119 2.28 13.29 -0.96
C TYR A 119 1.27 13.53 0.18
N TYR A 120 0.14 12.84 0.15
CA TYR A 120 -1.01 13.13 1.02
C TYR A 120 -1.31 12.02 2.03
N TRP A 121 -0.99 10.76 1.70
CA TRP A 121 -1.31 9.60 2.55
C TRP A 121 -0.06 9.00 3.16
N ASP A 122 0.24 9.49 4.35
CA ASP A 122 1.27 8.92 5.19
C ASP A 122 0.64 8.12 6.32
N TYR A 123 1.13 6.90 6.54
CA TYR A 123 0.82 6.11 7.73
C TYR A 123 1.59 6.56 8.96
N HIS A 124 2.82 7.00 8.71
CA HIS A 124 3.82 7.32 9.71
C HIS A 124 4.14 8.80 9.62
N LYS A 125 4.85 9.34 10.61
CA LYS A 125 5.45 10.68 10.46
C LYS A 125 6.36 10.66 9.24
N THR A 126 6.25 11.66 8.37
CA THR A 126 7.16 11.84 7.23
C THR A 126 7.65 13.27 7.18
N SER A 127 8.83 13.46 6.61
CA SER A 127 9.31 14.80 6.27
C SER A 127 8.60 15.30 5.02
N VAL A 128 8.27 16.59 5.02
CA VAL A 128 7.67 17.29 3.86
C VAL A 128 8.62 17.32 2.65
N TRP A 129 9.92 17.15 2.89
CA TRP A 129 10.97 17.35 1.89
C TRP A 129 11.27 16.12 1.03
N SER A 130 10.76 14.93 1.39
CA SER A 130 11.04 13.70 0.65
C SER A 130 9.94 12.66 0.77
N SER A 131 9.53 12.09 -0.37
CA SER A 131 8.60 10.97 -0.43
C SER A 131 9.16 9.65 0.10
N PHE A 132 10.45 9.62 0.48
CA PHE A 132 11.11 8.44 1.03
C PHE A 132 11.60 8.64 2.47
N ASP A 133 11.41 9.82 3.06
CA ASP A 133 11.82 10.08 4.44
C ASP A 133 10.66 9.76 5.40
N ILE A 134 10.55 8.47 5.72
CA ILE A 134 9.46 7.88 6.51
C ILE A 134 10.05 7.46 7.85
N HIS A 135 9.44 7.91 8.96
CA HIS A 135 9.80 7.42 10.28
C HIS A 135 9.46 5.93 10.39
N CYS A 136 10.45 5.13 10.78
CA CYS A 136 10.26 3.71 10.93
C CYS A 136 9.38 3.41 12.15
N PRO A 137 8.26 2.67 12.01
CA PRO A 137 7.43 2.30 13.16
C PRO A 137 8.12 1.30 14.11
N ASN A 138 9.15 0.60 13.64
CA ASN A 138 9.88 -0.39 14.45
C ASN A 138 10.96 0.23 15.34
N CYS A 139 11.70 1.23 14.86
CA CYS A 139 12.80 1.84 15.63
C CYS A 139 12.73 3.36 15.79
N GLY A 140 11.70 4.01 15.26
CA GLY A 140 11.49 5.47 15.36
C GLY A 140 12.34 6.33 14.41
N MET A 141 13.44 5.80 13.88
CA MET A 141 14.39 6.54 13.04
C MET A 141 13.83 6.84 11.64
N ALA A 142 14.06 8.05 11.16
CA ALA A 142 13.88 8.47 9.77
C ALA A 142 15.22 8.48 9.01
N PHE A 143 15.20 8.75 7.71
CA PHE A 143 16.44 8.85 6.94
C PHE A 143 17.26 10.09 7.36
N ALA A 144 16.59 11.16 7.78
CA ALA A 144 17.23 12.36 8.33
C ALA A 144 18.05 12.10 9.61
N ASP A 145 17.74 11.03 10.36
CA ASP A 145 18.45 10.68 11.59
C ASP A 145 19.72 9.84 11.34
N LYS A 146 20.09 9.62 10.07
CA LYS A 146 21.29 8.86 9.71
C LYS A 146 22.55 9.69 10.02
N PRO A 147 23.55 9.12 10.74
CA PRO A 147 24.82 9.78 11.01
C PRO A 147 25.61 10.15 9.75
#